data_AF-A0A8T7GUR5-F1
#
_entry.id   AF-A0A8T7GUR5-F1
#
_cell.length_a   1.000
_cell.length_b   1.000
_cell.length_c   1.000
_cell.angle_alpha   90.00
_cell.angle_beta   90.00
_cell.angle_gamma   90.00
#
_symmetry.space_group_name_H-M   'P 1'
#
loop_
_entity.id
_entity.type
_entity.pdbx_description
1 polymer ?
#
loop_
_entity_poly.entity_id
_entity_poly.type
_entity_poly.pdbx_seq_one_letter_code
_entity_poly.pdbx_strand_id
1 'polypeptide(L)'
;MKEYIKSEIILREMVLDYKSKMDLDSLTRWLIMALGLGNPNSPALVFLLKKLLQYKFLERYLRFQDLQSSSLNTKTLYYYLHKLKQKGLVSKHPEGYTLGRSLKEPLKDFFHDYYKTRMEKALENVEKALDSFKSKTLL
;
A
#
# COMPACT_ATOMS: atom_id res chain seq x y z
N MET A 1 -9.27 -25.45 0.81
CA MET A 1 -9.07 -24.93 2.18
C MET A 1 -9.83 -23.60 2.26
N LYS A 2 -10.80 -23.43 3.18
CA LYS A 2 -11.44 -22.12 3.36
C LYS A 2 -10.45 -21.22 4.11
N GLU A 3 -9.97 -20.16 3.47
CA GLU A 3 -9.19 -19.13 4.15
C GLU A 3 -10.12 -18.31 5.06
N TYR A 4 -9.90 -18.38 6.37
CA TYR A 4 -10.66 -17.59 7.35
C TYR A 4 -10.20 -16.13 7.43
N ILE A 5 -8.99 -15.83 6.95
CA ILE A 5 -8.40 -14.49 6.96
C ILE A 5 -8.04 -14.10 5.53
N LYS A 6 -8.83 -13.21 4.93
CA LYS A 6 -8.61 -12.69 3.57
C LYS A 6 -7.74 -11.42 3.56
N SER A 7 -7.75 -10.67 4.66
CA SER A 7 -6.98 -9.44 4.80
C SER A 7 -6.81 -9.04 6.26
N GLU A 8 -5.59 -8.70 6.65
CA GLU A 8 -5.27 -8.10 7.95
C GLU A 8 -5.14 -6.58 7.80
N ILE A 9 -5.58 -5.84 8.82
CA ILE A 9 -5.27 -4.43 9.00
C ILE A 9 -4.30 -4.34 10.16
N ILE A 10 -3.06 -3.98 9.85
CA ILE A 10 -2.05 -3.74 10.86
C ILE A 10 -2.00 -2.23 11.07
N LEU A 11 -2.58 -1.75 12.17
CA LEU A 11 -2.39 -0.38 12.64
C LEU A 11 -1.13 -0.38 13.50
N ARG A 12 -0.02 0.12 12.94
CA ARG A 12 1.21 0.34 13.71
C ARG A 12 1.22 1.79 14.15
N GLU A 13 1.19 2.01 15.46
CA GLU A 13 1.57 3.30 16.02
C GLU A 13 3.06 3.50 15.78
N MET A 14 3.40 4.41 14.86
CA MET A 14 4.77 4.65 14.46
C MET A 14 5.17 6.03 14.96
N VAL A 15 6.17 6.07 15.83
CA VAL A 15 6.73 7.32 16.32
C VAL A 15 7.54 7.97 15.19
N LEU A 16 7.21 9.22 14.86
CA LEU A 16 8.06 10.08 14.04
C LEU A 16 8.90 10.92 15.00
N ASP A 17 10.21 10.67 15.06
CA ASP A 17 11.11 11.57 15.78
C ASP A 17 11.29 12.86 14.95
N TYR A 18 10.54 13.90 15.32
CA TYR A 18 10.53 15.22 14.69
C TYR A 18 11.92 15.88 14.59
N LYS A 19 12.92 15.39 15.33
CA LYS A 19 14.29 15.92 15.30
C LYS A 19 15.07 15.54 14.04
N SER A 20 14.62 14.54 13.29
CA SER A 20 15.29 14.08 12.07
C SER A 20 14.51 14.51 10.83
N LYS A 21 15.14 15.24 9.91
CA LYS A 21 14.58 15.44 8.56
C LYS A 21 14.53 14.07 7.88
N MET A 22 13.32 13.55 7.64
CA MET A 22 13.17 12.30 6.90
C MET A 22 13.67 12.48 5.47
N ASP A 23 14.70 11.72 5.12
CA ASP A 23 15.04 11.50 3.72
C ASP A 23 14.03 10.53 3.07
N LEU A 24 14.09 10.47 1.74
CA LEU A 24 13.16 9.65 0.96
C LEU A 24 13.31 8.14 1.27
N ASP A 25 14.51 7.67 1.59
CA ASP A 25 14.75 6.26 1.93
C ASP A 25 14.09 5.88 3.26
N SER A 26 14.25 6.73 4.26
CA SER A 26 13.63 6.63 5.58
C SER A 26 12.12 6.68 5.47
N LEU A 27 11.57 7.64 4.71
CA LEU A 27 10.13 7.72 4.44
C LEU A 27 9.61 6.45 3.75
N THR A 28 10.33 5.93 2.76
CA THR A 28 9.92 4.73 2.02
C THR A 28 9.85 3.53 2.96
N ARG A 29 10.87 3.30 3.79
CA ARG A 29 10.90 2.19 4.76
C ARG A 29 9.83 2.36 5.82
N TRP A 30 9.63 3.59 6.31
CA TRP A 30 8.57 3.93 7.25
C TRP A 30 7.19 3.57 6.67
N LEU A 31 6.91 3.97 5.42
CA LEU A 31 5.65 3.64 4.76
C LEU A 31 5.47 2.13 4.54
N ILE A 32 6.53 1.38 4.19
CA ILE A 32 6.45 -0.09 4.07
C ILE A 32 5.98 -0.73 5.37
N MET A 33 6.50 -0.26 6.51
CA MET A 33 6.13 -0.76 7.82
C MET A 33 4.71 -0.34 8.20
N ALA A 34 4.39 0.95 8.07
CA ALA A 34 3.09 1.50 8.43
C ALA A 34 1.95 0.83 7.65
N LEU A 35 2.15 0.60 6.34
CA LEU A 35 1.15 0.03 5.43
C LEU A 35 1.11 -1.52 5.46
N GLY A 36 1.95 -2.17 6.29
CA GLY A 36 2.01 -3.63 6.36
C GLY A 36 2.31 -4.29 5.00
N LEU A 37 3.26 -3.74 4.23
CA LEU A 37 3.57 -4.23 2.88
C LEU A 37 4.55 -5.41 2.86
N GLY A 38 5.32 -5.56 3.94
CA GLY A 38 6.26 -6.65 4.15
C GLY A 38 7.51 -6.19 4.89
N ASN A 39 8.62 -6.87 4.63
CA ASN A 39 9.91 -6.55 5.22
C ASN A 39 10.45 -5.21 4.66
N PRO A 40 10.71 -4.18 5.50
CA PRO A 40 11.27 -2.89 5.07
C PRO A 40 12.71 -2.99 4.55
N ASN A 41 13.35 -4.16 4.64
CA ASN A 41 14.66 -4.46 4.07
C ASN A 41 14.57 -5.24 2.74
N SER A 42 13.37 -5.49 2.20
CA SER A 42 13.22 -6.08 0.87
C SER A 42 13.70 -5.09 -0.20
N PRO A 43 14.84 -5.33 -0.88
CA PRO A 43 15.42 -4.35 -1.80
C PRO A 43 14.46 -4.00 -2.94
N ALA A 44 13.71 -4.99 -3.43
CA ALA A 44 12.76 -4.80 -4.50
C ALA A 44 11.54 -3.96 -4.12
N LEU A 45 10.97 -4.18 -2.93
CA LEU A 45 9.83 -3.41 -2.45
C LEU A 45 10.23 -1.97 -2.13
N VAL A 46 11.38 -1.79 -1.45
CA VAL A 46 11.94 -0.46 -1.15
C VAL A 46 12.21 0.29 -2.44
N PHE A 47 12.91 -0.32 -3.39
CA PHE A 47 13.22 0.30 -4.68
C PHE A 47 11.94 0.74 -5.39
N LEU A 48 10.95 -0.14 -5.51
CA LEU A 48 9.73 0.15 -6.25
C LEU A 48 8.91 1.25 -5.57
N LEU A 49 8.72 1.19 -4.25
CA LEU A 49 7.96 2.20 -3.53
C LEU A 49 8.69 3.55 -3.55
N LYS A 50 10.02 3.55 -3.43
CA LYS A 50 10.85 4.75 -3.57
C LYS A 50 10.63 5.40 -4.94
N LYS A 51 10.67 4.60 -6.02
CA LYS A 51 10.43 5.10 -7.39
C LYS A 51 9.02 5.67 -7.56
N LEU A 52 8.00 4.97 -7.03
CA LEU A 52 6.63 5.45 -7.05
C LEU A 52 6.48 6.80 -6.31
N LEU A 53 7.11 6.94 -5.14
CA LEU A 53 7.12 8.18 -4.38
C LEU A 53 7.83 9.31 -5.12
N GLN A 54 9.02 9.05 -5.69
CA GLN A 54 9.76 10.04 -6.49
C GLN A 54 8.90 10.57 -7.65
N TYR A 55 8.32 9.65 -8.41
CA TYR A 55 7.50 10.01 -9.57
C TYR A 55 6.23 10.74 -9.15
N LYS A 56 5.61 10.35 -8.04
CA LYS A 56 4.46 11.03 -7.46
C LYS A 56 4.79 12.47 -7.04
N PHE A 57 5.91 12.71 -6.37
CA PHE A 57 6.34 14.06 -5.99
C PHE A 57 6.74 14.91 -7.19
N LEU A 58 7.15 14.28 -8.30
CA LEU A 58 7.42 14.95 -9.57
C LEU A 58 6.17 15.10 -10.45
N GLU A 59 5.00 14.68 -9.99
CA GLU A 59 3.75 14.63 -10.75
C GLU A 59 3.90 13.92 -12.11
N ARG A 60 4.57 12.76 -12.11
CA ARG A 60 4.79 11.92 -13.29
C ARG A 60 4.32 10.49 -13.05
N TYR A 61 3.87 9.83 -14.12
CA TYR A 61 3.61 8.40 -14.10
C TYR A 61 4.91 7.62 -14.21
N LEU A 62 5.07 6.61 -13.35
CA LEU A 62 6.18 5.66 -13.40
C LEU A 62 5.93 4.68 -14.55
N ARG A 63 6.78 4.70 -15.59
CA ARG A 63 6.70 3.73 -16.67
C ARG A 63 7.58 2.53 -16.35
N PHE A 64 7.24 1.38 -16.91
CA PHE A 64 8.01 0.16 -16.67
C PHE A 64 9.46 0.28 -17.18
N GLN A 65 9.67 1.03 -18.27
CA GLN A 65 11.00 1.35 -18.81
C GLN A 65 11.89 2.07 -17.79
N ASP A 66 11.29 2.92 -16.95
CA ASP A 66 12.01 3.67 -15.93
C ASP A 66 12.50 2.78 -14.76
N LEU A 67 12.08 1.51 -14.72
CA LEU A 67 12.51 0.50 -13.75
C LEU A 67 13.64 -0.40 -14.29
N GLN A 68 13.95 -0.33 -15.58
CA GLN A 68 14.96 -1.18 -16.23
C GLN A 68 16.39 -0.84 -15.78
N SER A 69 16.62 0.34 -15.21
CA SER A 69 17.92 0.73 -14.63
C SER A 69 18.21 0.04 -13.29
N SER A 70 17.36 -0.88 -12.83
CA SER A 70 17.54 -1.60 -11.57
C SER A 70 18.24 -2.92 -11.80
N SER A 71 19.01 -3.38 -10.81
CA SER A 71 19.55 -4.75 -10.77
C SER A 71 18.47 -5.82 -10.52
N LEU A 72 17.21 -5.43 -10.43
CA LEU A 72 16.09 -6.31 -10.14
C LEU A 72 15.55 -6.92 -11.41
N ASN A 73 15.26 -8.21 -11.38
CA ASN A 73 14.64 -8.86 -12.53
C ASN A 73 13.19 -8.37 -12.75
N THR A 74 12.79 -8.35 -14.01
CA THR A 74 11.46 -7.95 -14.50
C THR A 74 10.32 -8.64 -13.76
N LYS A 75 10.44 -9.95 -13.51
CA LYS A 75 9.40 -10.75 -12.84
C LYS A 75 9.13 -10.25 -11.41
N THR A 76 10.19 -9.89 -10.69
CA THR A 76 10.11 -9.35 -9.33
C THR A 76 9.44 -7.99 -9.32
N LEU A 77 9.78 -7.11 -10.27
CA LEU A 77 9.13 -5.80 -10.42
C LEU A 77 7.63 -5.94 -10.69
N TYR A 78 7.24 -6.83 -11.61
CA TYR A 78 5.83 -7.12 -11.88
C TYR A 78 5.11 -7.68 -10.66
N TYR A 79 5.73 -8.60 -9.93
CA TYR A 79 5.15 -9.17 -8.72
C TYR A 79 4.82 -8.08 -7.69
N TYR A 80 5.76 -7.18 -7.40
CA TYR A 80 5.52 -6.13 -6.41
C TYR A 80 4.55 -5.06 -6.90
N LEU A 81 4.62 -4.63 -8.17
CA LEU A 81 3.63 -3.72 -8.75
C LEU A 81 2.22 -4.30 -8.66
N HIS A 82 2.07 -5.57 -9.01
CA HIS A 82 0.81 -6.28 -8.92
C HIS A 82 0.32 -6.37 -7.48
N LYS A 83 1.19 -6.72 -6.53
CA LYS A 83 0.86 -6.78 -5.09
C LYS A 83 0.39 -5.42 -4.55
N LEU A 84 1.07 -4.34 -4.92
CA LEU A 84 0.69 -2.97 -4.53
C LEU A 84 -0.65 -2.56 -5.14
N LYS A 85 -0.88 -2.91 -6.42
CA LYS A 85 -2.17 -2.69 -7.09
C LYS A 85 -3.30 -3.46 -6.42
N GLN A 86 -3.11 -4.76 -6.12
CA GLN A 86 -4.10 -5.56 -5.41
C GLN A 86 -4.42 -5.01 -4.02
N LYS A 87 -3.42 -4.43 -3.34
CA LYS A 87 -3.61 -3.73 -2.07
C LYS A 87 -4.29 -2.37 -2.22
N GLY A 88 -4.57 -1.89 -3.42
CA GLY A 88 -5.21 -0.59 -3.69
C GLY A 88 -4.28 0.62 -3.51
N LEU A 89 -2.96 0.41 -3.45
CA LEU A 89 -1.99 1.49 -3.25
C LEU A 89 -1.52 2.13 -4.55
N VAL A 90 -1.55 1.36 -5.64
CA VAL A 90 -1.05 1.79 -6.94
C VAL A 90 -2.17 1.70 -7.97
N SER A 91 -2.33 2.76 -8.74
CA SER A 91 -3.22 2.83 -9.89
C SER A 91 -2.42 2.67 -11.18
N LYS A 92 -2.98 1.92 -12.14
CA LYS A 92 -2.43 1.80 -13.49
C LYS A 92 -3.24 2.71 -14.43
N HIS A 93 -2.53 3.58 -15.12
CA HIS A 93 -3.03 4.50 -16.14
C HIS A 93 -2.40 4.14 -17.51
N PRO A 94 -2.96 4.64 -18.63
CA PRO A 94 -2.34 4.46 -19.95
C PRO A 94 -0.86 4.89 -19.99
N GLU A 95 -0.52 5.95 -19.28
CA GLU A 95 0.80 6.58 -19.24
C GLU A 95 1.77 5.91 -18.26
N GLY A 96 1.29 5.02 -17.38
CA GLY A 96 2.13 4.32 -16.41
C GLY A 96 1.44 4.06 -15.07
N TYR A 97 2.22 3.98 -14.00
CA TYR A 97 1.75 3.70 -12.65
C TYR A 97 1.89 4.93 -11.76
N THR A 98 0.97 5.11 -10.81
CA THR A 98 1.09 6.14 -9.77
C THR A 98 0.78 5.54 -8.40
N LEU A 99 1.42 6.08 -7.37
CA LEU A 99 0.99 5.88 -5.99
C LEU A 99 -0.28 6.74 -5.76
N GLY A 100 -1.33 6.12 -5.24
CA GLY A 100 -2.65 6.77 -5.10
C GLY A 100 -3.56 6.58 -6.30
N ARG A 101 -4.62 7.41 -6.39
CA ARG A 101 -5.66 7.33 -7.42
C ARG A 101 -5.35 8.18 -8.66
N SER A 102 -4.60 9.26 -8.48
CA SER A 102 -4.19 10.17 -9.57
C SER A 102 -2.86 10.85 -9.24
N LEU A 103 -2.29 11.61 -10.17
CA LEU A 103 -1.08 12.41 -9.90
C LEU A 103 -1.36 13.63 -9.00
N LYS A 104 -2.52 14.28 -9.17
CA LYS A 104 -2.85 15.54 -8.47
C LYS A 104 -3.35 15.35 -7.03
N GLU A 105 -3.76 14.14 -6.68
CA GLU A 105 -4.23 13.82 -5.33
C GLU A 105 -3.08 13.92 -4.30
N PRO A 106 -3.20 14.72 -3.22
CA PRO A 106 -2.20 14.74 -2.17
C PRO A 106 -2.08 13.38 -1.48
N LEU A 107 -0.85 12.90 -1.27
CA LEU A 107 -0.62 11.58 -0.65
C LEU A 107 -1.19 11.46 0.75
N LYS A 108 -1.22 12.56 1.52
CA LYS A 108 -1.82 12.60 2.86
C LYS A 108 -3.31 12.21 2.82
N ASP A 109 -4.04 12.74 1.85
CA ASP A 109 -5.48 12.55 1.71
C ASP A 109 -5.74 11.14 1.19
N PHE A 110 -4.93 10.69 0.22
CA PHE A 110 -4.95 9.32 -0.26
C PHE A 110 -4.75 8.29 0.87
N PHE A 111 -3.71 8.46 1.70
CA PHE A 111 -3.43 7.51 2.78
C PHE A 111 -4.52 7.56 3.87
N HIS A 112 -5.05 8.73 4.18
CA HIS A 112 -6.18 8.86 5.10
C HIS A 112 -7.38 8.05 4.61
N ASP A 113 -7.81 8.26 3.37
CA ASP A 113 -8.93 7.54 2.76
C ASP A 113 -8.66 6.04 2.65
N TYR A 114 -7.42 5.67 2.34
CA TYR A 114 -6.96 4.28 2.27
C TYR A 114 -7.18 3.54 3.58
N TYR A 115 -6.72 4.11 4.70
CA TYR A 115 -6.88 3.50 6.01
C TYR A 115 -8.34 3.47 6.45
N LYS A 116 -9.05 4.59 6.27
CA LYS A 116 -10.47 4.69 6.61
C LYS A 116 -11.29 3.60 5.91
N THR A 117 -11.15 3.49 4.59
CA THR A 117 -11.87 2.49 3.77
C THR A 117 -11.55 1.06 4.21
N ARG A 118 -10.28 0.78 4.54
CA ARG A 118 -9.92 -0.57 5.02
C ARG A 118 -10.56 -0.85 6.37
N MET A 119 -10.47 0.09 7.30
CA MET A 119 -11.01 -0.05 8.65
C MET A 119 -12.52 -0.28 8.61
N GLU A 120 -13.25 0.52 7.84
CA GLU A 120 -14.70 0.37 7.63
C GLU A 120 -15.04 -1.03 7.10
N LYS A 121 -14.33 -1.52 6.07
CA LYS A 121 -14.54 -2.89 5.55
C LYS A 121 -14.26 -3.98 6.57
N ALA A 122 -13.28 -3.81 7.44
CA ALA A 122 -13.01 -4.80 8.49
C ALA A 122 -14.14 -4.81 9.53
N LEU A 123 -14.63 -3.64 9.93
CA LEU A 123 -15.76 -3.51 10.86
C LEU A 123 -17.04 -4.11 10.26
N GLU A 124 -17.37 -3.80 9.00
CA GLU A 124 -18.52 -4.40 8.30
C GLU A 124 -18.46 -5.93 8.28
N ASN A 125 -17.27 -6.52 8.14
CA ASN A 125 -17.12 -7.97 8.16
C ASN A 125 -17.36 -8.57 9.56
N VAL A 126 -16.96 -7.84 10.61
CA VAL A 126 -17.23 -8.23 12.00
C VAL A 126 -18.74 -8.17 12.27
N GLU A 127 -19.39 -7.08 11.88
CA GLU A 127 -20.85 -6.90 12.00
C GLU A 127 -21.60 -8.03 11.30
N LYS A 128 -21.29 -8.30 10.03
CA LYS A 128 -21.89 -9.40 9.26
C LYS A 128 -21.68 -10.77 9.92
N ALA A 129 -20.51 -10.98 10.52
CA ALA A 129 -20.23 -12.24 11.22
C ALA A 129 -21.08 -12.38 12.49
N LEU A 130 -21.23 -11.32 13.27
CA LEU A 130 -22.07 -11.28 14.47
C LEU A 130 -23.55 -11.46 14.12
N ASP A 131 -24.03 -10.75 13.09
CA ASP A 131 -25.42 -10.87 12.62
C ASP A 131 -25.73 -12.28 12.12
N SER A 132 -24.82 -12.88 11.34
CA SER A 132 -24.96 -14.26 10.86
C SER A 132 -24.93 -15.29 11.98
N PHE A 133 -24.25 -15.01 13.10
CA PHE A 133 -24.27 -15.87 14.28
C PHE A 133 -25.61 -15.74 15.01
N LYS A 134 -26.04 -14.52 15.28
CA LYS A 134 -27.32 -14.21 15.95
C LYS A 134 -28.50 -14.87 15.24
N SER A 135 -28.56 -14.78 13.90
CA SER A 135 -29.65 -15.36 13.11
C SER A 135 -29.68 -16.90 13.11
N LYS A 136 -28.58 -17.57 13.47
CA LYS A 136 -28.49 -19.04 13.53
C LYS A 136 -28.79 -19.64 14.90
N THR A 137 -28.65 -18.85 15.97
CA THR A 137 -28.73 -19.34 17.36
C THR A 137 -30.03 -18.89 18.05
N LEU A 138 -30.70 -17.85 17.54
CA LEU A 138 -31.96 -17.32 18.10
C LEU A 138 -33.20 -17.63 17.25
N LEU A 139 -33.07 -18.56 16.29
CA LEU A 139 -34.15 -19.25 15.58
C LEU A 139 -34.04 -20.74 15.91
#